data_AF-A0A920D8X0-F1
#
_entry.id   AF-A0A920D8X0-F1
#
_cell.length_a   1.000
_cell.length_b   1.000
_cell.length_c   1.000
_cell.angle_alpha   90.00
_cell.angle_beta   90.00
_cell.angle_gamma   90.00
#
_symmetry.space_group_name_H-M   'P 1'
#
loop_
_entity.id
_entity.type
_entity.pdbx_description
1 polymer ?
#
loop_
_entity_poly.entity_id
_entity_poly.type
_entity_poly.pdbx_seq_one_letter_code
_entity_poly.pdbx_strand_id
1 'polypeptide(L)'
;MKEKHRQRKTKWGRKPLIAGVLLGSLFVSGVAYSASGLQLIVDGDDLTGRAAPQLIEGRTMVAIRDVAEALGAEVKWDGDGQRVLIRTKSAGQPLAADGRYRASDGGFTVGVPAAWADRLRVEEKEGIVLFYYVPKASQLETGLLFSVDRMKTEEWEQGAKESGLFTEAGVRDGLVYAIHKPGEHPYAGQAEGEDYAAVESMLRELRTSVTFQWSDERAEGRQQSRIPLTDPTQAADLYVLGLKHRNAAMQLSAFTDSLQRTMKPRFDALNGVTGGSSPWIADWEIVKRTPIGAAEEELLVKLSTATSSGPDVPVQLTLKVVKDANGWAVDRITADRELPRSGLSDSEAAPSLSAEAAVRLAADAAARYWHVNTGGTGSGAVQEFAIPGIGEHYRWMGEDLNTKAKLVAYLEEVYTAERVKQFWQERQKAGSFAEVDGRLAQPNADGGSLLVWAEAKAVLGKAEDGTVVYRFDVPAGEERKQADVAFVYEPGLGWRINERPDAIR
;
A
#
# COMPACT_ATOMS: atom_id res chain seq x y z
N MET A 1 -86.63 45.73 37.28
CA MET A 1 -86.98 46.29 38.59
C MET A 1 -86.90 45.19 39.65
N LYS A 2 -85.78 45.11 40.39
CA LYS A 2 -85.66 44.71 41.81
C LYS A 2 -84.19 44.46 42.14
N GLU A 3 -83.83 44.94 43.30
CA GLU A 3 -82.50 45.15 43.83
C GLU A 3 -82.32 44.33 45.11
N LYS A 4 -81.07 44.20 45.55
CA LYS A 4 -80.56 43.92 46.92
C LYS A 4 -80.56 42.48 47.45
N HIS A 5 -79.36 42.00 47.79
CA HIS A 5 -78.82 41.91 49.18
C HIS A 5 -77.40 41.27 49.13
N ARG A 6 -76.32 41.89 49.63
CA ARG A 6 -75.83 42.13 51.02
C ARG A 6 -74.92 41.01 51.61
N GLN A 7 -73.61 41.26 51.50
CA GLN A 7 -72.54 41.22 52.53
C GLN A 7 -71.84 39.95 53.12
N ARG A 8 -70.49 40.08 53.10
CA ARG A 8 -69.45 39.96 54.18
C ARG A 8 -68.86 38.61 54.64
N LYS A 9 -67.56 38.48 54.32
CA LYS A 9 -66.33 38.36 55.17
C LYS A 9 -66.02 37.08 56.02
N THR A 10 -64.73 36.68 55.86
CA THR A 10 -63.76 36.09 56.83
C THR A 10 -63.93 34.60 57.20
N LYS A 11 -62.88 33.76 57.26
CA LYS A 11 -61.63 33.84 58.07
C LYS A 11 -60.46 32.99 57.52
N TRP A 12 -59.21 33.43 57.79
CA TRP A 12 -57.95 32.68 57.67
C TRP A 12 -57.75 31.68 58.83
N GLY A 13 -57.03 30.58 58.59
CA GLY A 13 -56.27 29.89 59.64
C GLY A 13 -55.91 28.42 59.42
N ARG A 14 -54.62 28.19 59.13
CA ARG A 14 -53.76 27.03 59.52
C ARG A 14 -53.76 25.75 58.66
N LYS A 15 -52.69 25.64 57.85
CA LYS A 15 -51.95 24.41 57.48
C LYS A 15 -51.35 23.74 58.76
N PRO A 16 -51.01 22.43 58.81
CA PRO A 16 -50.10 21.80 57.83
C PRO A 16 -50.22 20.29 57.49
N LEU A 17 -49.58 19.95 56.36
CA LEU A 17 -48.73 18.78 56.02
C LEU A 17 -49.31 17.36 55.75
N ILE A 18 -49.00 16.89 54.52
CA ILE A 18 -48.50 15.56 54.07
C ILE A 18 -49.46 14.58 53.36
N ALA A 19 -48.97 14.14 52.18
CA ALA A 19 -49.30 12.96 51.34
C ALA A 19 -50.64 12.97 50.58
N GLY A 20 -50.73 12.66 49.29
CA GLY A 20 -49.77 12.21 48.29
C GLY A 20 -50.52 11.85 47.00
N VAL A 21 -49.93 12.24 45.87
CA VAL A 21 -50.02 11.65 44.51
C VAL A 21 -51.37 11.71 43.76
N LEU A 22 -51.38 12.63 42.78
CA LEU A 22 -52.30 12.74 41.65
C LEU A 22 -52.29 11.48 40.77
N LEU A 23 -53.45 10.81 40.66
CA LEU A 23 -53.73 9.79 39.66
C LEU A 23 -54.81 10.33 38.72
N GLY A 24 -54.46 10.64 37.48
CA GLY A 24 -55.48 10.96 36.48
C GLY A 24 -55.00 11.80 35.31
N SER A 25 -54.30 11.19 34.36
CA SER A 25 -54.36 11.61 32.95
C SER A 25 -53.69 10.61 32.02
N LEU A 26 -54.38 10.32 30.90
CA LEU A 26 -53.94 9.80 29.59
C LEU A 26 -54.03 8.27 29.34
N PHE A 27 -55.18 7.86 28.80
CA PHE A 27 -55.25 6.75 27.84
C PHE A 27 -55.23 7.33 26.42
N VAL A 28 -54.04 7.35 25.79
CA VAL A 28 -53.91 7.39 24.33
C VAL A 28 -53.58 5.96 23.94
N SER A 29 -54.53 5.26 23.33
CA SER A 29 -54.31 3.93 22.79
C SER A 29 -53.30 4.02 21.64
N GLY A 30 -52.10 3.49 21.85
CA GLY A 30 -51.09 3.36 20.82
C GLY A 30 -51.55 2.38 19.74
N VAL A 31 -51.52 2.82 18.49
CA VAL A 31 -51.56 1.93 17.33
C VAL A 31 -50.21 1.20 17.31
N ALA A 32 -50.22 -0.11 17.53
CA ALA A 32 -49.03 -0.94 17.37
C ALA A 32 -48.76 -1.11 15.87
N TYR A 33 -47.68 -0.51 15.36
CA TYR A 33 -47.10 -0.89 14.08
C TYR A 33 -46.46 -2.26 14.24
N SER A 34 -46.95 -3.27 13.51
CA SER A 34 -46.21 -4.51 13.30
C SER A 34 -44.96 -4.15 12.50
N ALA A 35 -43.78 -4.40 13.07
CA ALA A 35 -42.52 -4.25 12.35
C ALA A 35 -42.56 -5.13 11.09
N SER A 36 -42.26 -4.54 9.93
CA SER A 36 -42.07 -5.27 8.68
C SER A 36 -41.11 -6.44 8.90
N GLY A 37 -41.52 -7.65 8.52
CA GLY A 37 -40.70 -8.86 8.68
C GLY A 37 -39.32 -8.71 8.03
N LEU A 38 -38.32 -9.39 8.59
CA LEU A 38 -36.96 -9.40 8.04
C LEU A 38 -36.98 -9.96 6.61
N GLN A 39 -36.34 -9.25 5.68
CA GLN A 39 -36.22 -9.66 4.28
C GLN A 39 -34.84 -10.29 4.02
N LEU A 40 -34.79 -11.29 3.14
CA LEU A 40 -33.58 -11.90 2.62
C LEU A 40 -33.50 -11.64 1.12
N ILE A 41 -32.65 -10.70 0.70
CA ILE A 41 -32.46 -10.35 -0.72
C ILE A 41 -31.01 -10.67 -1.10
N VAL A 42 -30.80 -11.42 -2.18
CA VAL A 42 -29.48 -11.77 -2.72
C VAL A 42 -29.45 -11.37 -4.19
N ASP A 43 -28.52 -10.49 -4.58
CA ASP A 43 -28.36 -9.97 -5.96
C ASP A 43 -29.66 -9.43 -6.61
N GLY A 44 -30.58 -8.93 -5.79
CA GLY A 44 -31.88 -8.40 -6.23
C GLY A 44 -33.03 -9.41 -6.19
N ASP A 45 -32.75 -10.70 -5.96
CA ASP A 45 -33.77 -11.75 -5.81
C ASP A 45 -34.23 -11.85 -4.35
N ASP A 46 -35.55 -11.75 -4.13
CA ASP A 46 -36.17 -11.90 -2.82
C ASP A 46 -36.36 -13.38 -2.48
N LEU A 47 -35.60 -13.84 -1.49
CA LEU A 47 -35.58 -15.20 -0.98
C LEU A 47 -36.39 -15.37 0.32
N THR A 48 -37.03 -14.31 0.81
CA THR A 48 -37.70 -14.29 2.12
C THR A 48 -38.77 -15.37 2.23
N GLY A 49 -39.45 -15.70 1.13
CA GLY A 49 -40.50 -16.72 1.09
C GLY A 49 -40.01 -18.18 1.16
N ARG A 50 -38.74 -18.43 0.78
CA ARG A 50 -38.14 -19.78 0.85
C ARG A 50 -37.31 -19.99 2.11
N ALA A 51 -36.71 -18.92 2.63
CA ALA A 51 -35.80 -18.95 3.75
C ALA A 51 -35.89 -17.66 4.57
N ALA A 52 -36.93 -17.56 5.40
CA ALA A 52 -37.13 -16.38 6.24
C ALA A 52 -35.98 -16.22 7.25
N PRO A 53 -35.33 -15.04 7.32
CA PRO A 53 -34.37 -14.75 8.39
C PRO A 53 -35.02 -14.84 9.75
N GLN A 54 -34.30 -15.36 10.74
CA GLN A 54 -34.78 -15.53 12.10
C GLN A 54 -33.94 -14.72 13.08
N LEU A 55 -34.57 -14.03 14.02
CA LEU A 55 -33.86 -13.37 15.12
C LEU A 55 -33.71 -14.36 16.28
N ILE A 56 -32.50 -14.84 16.51
CA ILE A 56 -32.17 -15.79 17.58
C ILE A 56 -31.09 -15.14 18.46
N GLU A 57 -31.38 -14.98 19.75
CA GLU A 57 -30.44 -14.38 20.74
C GLU A 57 -29.87 -13.02 20.31
N GLY A 58 -30.69 -12.19 19.63
CA GLY A 58 -30.28 -10.87 19.14
C GLY A 58 -29.42 -10.90 17.86
N ARG A 59 -29.26 -12.07 17.22
CA ARG A 59 -28.59 -12.23 15.93
C ARG A 59 -29.58 -12.65 14.86
N THR A 60 -29.45 -12.07 13.68
CA THR A 60 -30.21 -12.49 12.49
C THR A 60 -29.53 -13.70 11.88
N MET A 61 -30.20 -14.84 11.94
CA MET A 61 -29.80 -16.11 11.35
C MET A 61 -30.47 -16.26 9.98
N VAL A 62 -29.69 -16.67 8.99
CA VAL A 62 -30.16 -16.88 7.60
C VAL A 62 -29.82 -18.31 7.17
N ALA A 63 -30.64 -18.91 6.32
CA ALA A 63 -30.42 -20.27 5.83
C ALA A 63 -29.22 -20.28 4.86
N ILE A 64 -28.08 -20.77 5.36
CA ILE A 64 -26.81 -20.71 4.62
C ILE A 64 -26.85 -21.43 3.26
N ARG A 65 -27.64 -22.52 3.15
CA ARG A 65 -27.79 -23.25 1.88
C ARG A 65 -28.45 -22.37 0.82
N ASP A 66 -29.58 -21.75 1.16
CA ASP A 66 -30.34 -20.91 0.22
C ASP A 66 -29.53 -19.73 -0.28
N VAL A 67 -28.76 -19.11 0.61
CA VAL A 67 -27.85 -18.01 0.27
C VAL A 67 -26.71 -18.52 -0.63
N ALA A 68 -26.05 -19.62 -0.26
CA ALA A 68 -24.94 -20.17 -1.02
C ALA A 68 -25.34 -20.66 -2.42
N GLU A 69 -26.50 -21.32 -2.55
CA GLU A 69 -27.03 -21.78 -3.84
C GLU A 69 -27.49 -20.63 -4.73
N ALA A 70 -28.09 -19.56 -4.15
CA ALA A 70 -28.38 -18.34 -4.91
C ALA A 70 -27.11 -17.68 -5.46
N LEU A 71 -26.01 -17.75 -4.71
CA LEU A 71 -24.69 -17.28 -5.13
C LEU A 71 -23.95 -18.28 -6.04
N GLY A 72 -24.62 -19.33 -6.53
CA GLY A 72 -24.07 -20.28 -7.51
C GLY A 72 -23.14 -21.35 -6.91
N ALA A 73 -23.14 -21.55 -5.59
CA ALA A 73 -22.36 -22.60 -4.94
C ALA A 73 -23.15 -23.91 -4.81
N GLU A 74 -22.44 -25.03 -4.87
CA GLU A 74 -22.92 -26.35 -4.47
C GLU A 74 -22.76 -26.53 -2.96
N VAL A 75 -23.81 -27.02 -2.28
CA VAL A 75 -23.79 -27.29 -0.85
C VAL A 75 -23.98 -28.78 -0.58
N LYS A 76 -23.01 -29.41 0.10
CA LYS A 76 -23.04 -30.83 0.51
C LYS A 76 -22.89 -30.97 2.02
N TRP A 77 -23.44 -32.05 2.56
CA TRP A 77 -23.24 -32.46 3.95
C TRP A 77 -22.20 -33.58 4.01
N ASP A 78 -21.15 -33.39 4.80
CA ASP A 78 -20.19 -34.42 5.17
C ASP A 78 -20.62 -35.02 6.52
N GLY A 79 -21.23 -36.20 6.47
CA GLY A 79 -21.76 -36.89 7.64
C GLY A 79 -20.68 -37.40 8.60
N ASP A 80 -19.53 -37.78 8.08
CA ASP A 80 -18.42 -38.33 8.87
C ASP A 80 -17.68 -37.21 9.61
N GLY A 81 -17.50 -36.07 8.95
CA GLY A 81 -16.87 -34.88 9.52
C GLY A 81 -17.81 -33.92 10.25
N GLN A 82 -19.12 -34.22 10.30
CA GLN A 82 -20.19 -33.34 10.80
C GLN A 82 -20.07 -31.89 10.32
N ARG A 83 -19.81 -31.68 9.02
CA ARG A 83 -19.58 -30.35 8.45
C ARG A 83 -20.35 -30.13 7.15
N VAL A 84 -20.68 -28.87 6.90
CA VAL A 84 -21.25 -28.41 5.63
C VAL A 84 -20.10 -28.03 4.69
N LEU A 85 -20.07 -28.64 3.51
CA LEU A 85 -19.15 -28.32 2.42
C LEU A 85 -19.85 -27.40 1.43
N ILE A 86 -19.37 -26.17 1.31
CA ILE A 86 -19.84 -25.20 0.31
C ILE A 86 -18.75 -25.05 -0.74
N ARG A 87 -19.07 -25.34 -2.00
CA ARG A 87 -18.15 -25.26 -3.14
C ARG A 87 -18.74 -24.31 -4.16
N THR A 88 -18.13 -23.15 -4.34
CA THR A 88 -18.47 -22.29 -5.49
C THR A 88 -18.21 -23.07 -6.78
N LYS A 89 -19.19 -23.11 -7.71
CA LYS A 89 -18.95 -23.58 -9.08
C LYS A 89 -18.07 -22.53 -9.78
N SER A 90 -16.80 -22.45 -9.40
CA SER A 90 -15.83 -21.61 -10.07
C SER A 90 -15.56 -22.25 -11.43
N ALA A 91 -16.30 -21.81 -12.44
CA ALA A 91 -15.95 -22.08 -13.83
C ALA A 91 -14.89 -21.08 -14.31
N GLY A 92 -14.27 -20.26 -13.45
CA GLY A 92 -13.46 -19.12 -13.86
C GLY A 92 -14.29 -17.97 -14.47
N GLN A 93 -13.68 -16.81 -14.67
CA GLN A 93 -14.31 -15.67 -15.34
C GLN A 93 -14.33 -15.85 -16.87
N PRO A 94 -15.32 -15.29 -17.60
CA PRO A 94 -15.27 -15.23 -19.06
C PRO A 94 -13.96 -14.63 -19.57
N LEU A 95 -13.38 -15.25 -20.59
CA LEU A 95 -12.26 -14.66 -21.30
C LEU A 95 -12.73 -13.41 -22.06
N ALA A 96 -11.89 -12.39 -22.18
CA ALA A 96 -12.21 -11.20 -22.96
C ALA A 96 -12.44 -11.56 -24.44
N ALA A 97 -13.35 -10.83 -25.10
CA ALA A 97 -13.78 -11.12 -26.47
C ALA A 97 -12.65 -11.03 -27.51
N ASP A 98 -11.55 -10.35 -27.19
CA ASP A 98 -10.33 -10.27 -28.01
C ASP A 98 -9.41 -11.49 -27.86
N GLY A 99 -9.79 -12.47 -27.03
CA GLY A 99 -9.01 -13.67 -26.75
C GLY A 99 -7.85 -13.44 -25.80
N ARG A 100 -7.80 -12.33 -25.07
CA ARG A 100 -6.67 -12.02 -24.17
C ARG A 100 -7.05 -12.15 -22.70
N TYR A 101 -6.16 -12.78 -21.96
CA TYR A 101 -6.18 -12.83 -20.51
C TYR A 101 -5.02 -12.03 -19.94
N ARG A 102 -5.30 -11.11 -19.02
CA ARG A 102 -4.28 -10.33 -18.31
C ARG A 102 -4.17 -10.84 -16.88
N ALA A 103 -2.97 -11.24 -16.46
CA ALA A 103 -2.71 -11.77 -15.12
C ALA A 103 -3.11 -10.76 -14.03
N SER A 104 -3.58 -11.25 -12.89
CA SER A 104 -4.13 -10.45 -11.77
C SER A 104 -3.11 -9.51 -11.12
N ASP A 105 -1.81 -9.80 -11.25
CA ASP A 105 -0.70 -8.92 -10.85
C ASP A 105 -0.29 -7.93 -11.95
N GLY A 106 -0.79 -8.14 -13.18
CA GLY A 106 -0.49 -7.32 -14.35
C GLY A 106 0.81 -7.70 -15.04
N GLY A 107 1.53 -8.73 -14.57
CA GLY A 107 2.88 -9.06 -15.02
C GLY A 107 2.96 -9.62 -16.45
N PHE A 108 1.90 -10.26 -16.93
CA PHE A 108 1.85 -10.84 -18.28
C PHE A 108 0.44 -10.89 -18.86
N THR A 109 0.38 -11.09 -20.16
CA THR A 109 -0.83 -11.37 -20.94
C THR A 109 -0.68 -12.70 -21.67
N VAL A 110 -1.75 -13.49 -21.68
CA VAL A 110 -1.90 -14.71 -22.48
C VAL A 110 -2.92 -14.44 -23.57
N GLY A 111 -2.55 -14.61 -24.83
CA GLY A 111 -3.47 -14.48 -25.96
C GLY A 111 -3.80 -15.84 -26.55
N VAL A 112 -5.06 -16.05 -26.89
CA VAL A 112 -5.56 -17.17 -27.71
C VAL A 112 -6.35 -16.61 -28.90
N PRO A 113 -6.67 -17.42 -29.93
CA PRO A 113 -7.54 -16.97 -31.02
C PRO A 113 -8.85 -16.41 -30.48
N ALA A 114 -9.26 -15.22 -30.93
CA ALA A 114 -10.51 -14.58 -30.49
C ALA A 114 -11.75 -15.46 -30.70
N ALA A 115 -11.73 -16.34 -31.71
CA ALA A 115 -12.78 -17.32 -31.96
C ALA A 115 -12.94 -18.39 -30.85
N TRP A 116 -11.98 -18.49 -29.91
CA TRP A 116 -12.08 -19.39 -28.76
C TRP A 116 -12.69 -18.69 -27.53
N ALA A 117 -12.73 -17.35 -27.51
CA ALA A 117 -13.02 -16.58 -26.30
C ALA A 117 -14.40 -16.86 -25.70
N ASP A 118 -15.43 -17.05 -26.54
CA ASP A 118 -16.80 -17.36 -26.10
C ASP A 118 -16.91 -18.76 -25.49
N ARG A 119 -15.95 -19.65 -25.77
CA ARG A 119 -15.85 -21.02 -25.26
C ARG A 119 -14.88 -21.17 -24.11
N LEU A 120 -14.24 -20.09 -23.66
CA LEU A 120 -13.25 -20.16 -22.60
C LEU A 120 -13.66 -19.42 -21.35
N ARG A 121 -13.22 -19.97 -20.24
CA ARG A 121 -13.23 -19.33 -18.94
C ARG A 121 -11.86 -19.48 -18.29
N VAL A 122 -11.48 -18.50 -17.49
CA VAL A 122 -10.14 -18.44 -16.88
C VAL A 122 -10.25 -18.34 -15.37
N GLU A 123 -9.48 -19.16 -14.68
CA GLU A 123 -9.33 -19.11 -13.23
C GLU A 123 -7.86 -18.93 -12.88
N GLU A 124 -7.54 -17.85 -12.16
CA GLU A 124 -6.18 -17.62 -11.64
C GLU A 124 -6.12 -17.98 -10.17
N LYS A 125 -5.14 -18.82 -9.83
CA LYS A 125 -4.79 -19.24 -8.48
C LYS A 125 -3.33 -18.89 -8.21
N GLU A 126 -2.90 -19.03 -6.96
CA GLU A 126 -1.50 -18.87 -6.62
C GLU A 126 -0.64 -19.82 -7.46
N GLY A 127 0.28 -19.25 -8.25
CA GLY A 127 1.21 -20.00 -9.10
C GLY A 127 0.63 -20.59 -10.39
N ILE A 128 -0.66 -20.45 -10.72
CA ILE A 128 -1.23 -21.07 -11.93
C ILE A 128 -2.42 -20.29 -12.49
N VAL A 129 -2.51 -20.22 -13.83
CA VAL A 129 -3.68 -19.72 -14.56
C VAL A 129 -4.29 -20.85 -15.37
N LEU A 130 -5.55 -21.18 -15.13
CA LEU A 130 -6.26 -22.32 -15.72
C LEU A 130 -7.26 -21.83 -16.79
N PHE A 131 -7.20 -22.38 -17.99
CA PHE A 131 -8.13 -22.09 -19.07
C PHE A 131 -9.05 -23.29 -19.31
N TYR A 132 -10.33 -23.12 -19.01
CA TYR A 132 -11.37 -24.13 -19.13
C TYR A 132 -12.19 -23.94 -20.41
N TYR A 133 -12.43 -25.03 -21.14
CA TYR A 133 -13.40 -25.10 -22.21
C TYR A 133 -14.81 -25.24 -21.64
N VAL A 134 -15.73 -24.43 -22.16
CA VAL A 134 -17.16 -24.44 -21.84
C VAL A 134 -17.92 -25.15 -22.97
N PRO A 135 -18.45 -26.36 -22.72
CA PRO A 135 -19.13 -27.13 -23.75
C PRO A 135 -20.47 -26.50 -24.15
N LYS A 136 -20.89 -26.73 -25.40
CA LYS A 136 -22.25 -26.40 -25.85
C LYS A 136 -23.26 -27.32 -25.21
N ALA A 137 -22.91 -28.59 -25.06
CA ALA A 137 -23.80 -29.60 -24.55
C ALA A 137 -23.94 -29.46 -23.02
N SER A 138 -25.15 -29.18 -22.54
CA SER A 138 -25.43 -28.86 -21.14
C SER A 138 -25.15 -30.00 -20.16
N GLN A 139 -25.04 -31.24 -20.66
CA GLN A 139 -24.70 -32.42 -19.87
C GLN A 139 -23.19 -32.60 -19.64
N LEU A 140 -22.35 -31.85 -20.36
CA LEU A 140 -20.90 -31.89 -20.21
C LEU A 140 -20.45 -30.84 -19.19
N GLU A 141 -19.51 -31.22 -18.33
CA GLU A 141 -18.84 -30.29 -17.43
C GLU A 141 -17.72 -29.53 -18.16
N THR A 142 -17.29 -28.41 -17.58
CA THR A 142 -16.15 -27.64 -18.09
C THR A 142 -14.86 -28.47 -18.02
N GLY A 143 -14.14 -28.55 -19.12
CA GLY A 143 -12.90 -29.32 -19.23
C GLY A 143 -11.67 -28.42 -19.21
N LEU A 144 -10.59 -28.80 -18.52
CA LEU A 144 -9.33 -28.06 -18.60
C LEU A 144 -8.77 -28.18 -20.03
N LEU A 145 -8.53 -27.04 -20.69
CA LEU A 145 -7.92 -27.00 -22.01
C LEU A 145 -6.40 -26.85 -21.91
N PHE A 146 -5.92 -25.89 -21.10
CA PHE A 146 -4.50 -25.70 -20.80
C PHE A 146 -4.33 -24.85 -19.54
N SER A 147 -3.10 -24.79 -19.04
CA SER A 147 -2.72 -23.84 -17.98
C SER A 147 -1.43 -23.12 -18.28
N VAL A 148 -1.20 -22.02 -17.56
CA VAL A 148 0.08 -21.33 -17.48
C VAL A 148 0.56 -21.43 -16.04
N ASP A 149 1.58 -22.24 -15.83
CA ASP A 149 2.11 -22.61 -14.53
C ASP A 149 3.35 -21.75 -14.24
N ARG A 150 3.46 -21.25 -13.00
CA ARG A 150 4.63 -20.53 -12.48
C ARG A 150 5.38 -21.47 -11.55
N MET A 151 6.58 -21.86 -11.92
CA MET A 151 7.39 -22.78 -11.14
C MET A 151 8.79 -22.24 -10.91
N LYS A 152 9.44 -22.73 -9.85
CA LYS A 152 10.83 -22.36 -9.60
C LYS A 152 11.73 -22.93 -10.69
N THR A 153 12.82 -22.22 -11.01
CA THR A 153 13.78 -22.67 -12.02
C THR A 153 14.34 -24.05 -11.69
N GLU A 154 14.54 -24.37 -10.41
CA GLU A 154 15.00 -25.68 -9.99
C GLU A 154 13.97 -26.80 -10.28
N GLU A 155 12.69 -26.53 -10.03
CA GLU A 155 11.59 -27.48 -10.32
C GLU A 155 11.44 -27.72 -11.83
N TRP A 156 11.65 -26.67 -12.62
CA TRP A 156 11.66 -26.75 -14.08
C TRP A 156 12.75 -27.70 -14.60
N GLU A 157 13.99 -27.48 -14.16
CA GLU A 157 15.16 -28.25 -14.62
C GLU A 157 15.17 -29.69 -14.10
N GLN A 158 14.56 -29.98 -12.94
CA GLN A 158 14.56 -31.32 -12.34
C GLN A 158 13.53 -32.29 -12.94
N GLY A 159 12.68 -31.87 -13.87
CA GLY A 159 11.82 -32.82 -14.59
C GLY A 159 10.72 -32.23 -15.46
N ALA A 160 10.23 -31.01 -15.18
CA ALA A 160 9.15 -30.43 -15.99
C ALA A 160 9.60 -30.18 -17.44
N LYS A 161 10.83 -29.69 -17.61
CA LYS A 161 11.47 -29.42 -18.91
C LYS A 161 11.59 -30.68 -19.79
N GLU A 162 11.90 -31.82 -19.19
CA GLU A 162 12.10 -33.09 -19.90
C GLU A 162 10.81 -33.90 -20.11
N SER A 163 9.72 -33.54 -19.42
CA SER A 163 8.44 -34.28 -19.47
C SER A 163 7.72 -34.23 -20.83
N GLY A 164 8.00 -33.22 -21.66
CA GLY A 164 7.29 -32.96 -22.92
C GLY A 164 5.85 -32.44 -22.78
N LEU A 165 5.32 -32.36 -21.56
CA LEU A 165 3.97 -31.85 -21.24
C LEU A 165 3.92 -30.32 -21.13
N PHE A 166 5.05 -29.71 -20.84
CA PHE A 166 5.21 -28.27 -20.70
C PHE A 166 5.90 -27.65 -21.91
N THR A 167 5.57 -26.40 -22.19
CA THR A 167 6.26 -25.54 -23.15
C THR A 167 6.66 -24.26 -22.43
N GLU A 168 7.94 -23.93 -22.42
CA GLU A 168 8.43 -22.68 -21.82
C GLU A 168 7.82 -21.47 -22.53
N ALA A 169 7.15 -20.61 -21.78
CA ALA A 169 6.58 -19.36 -22.27
C ALA A 169 7.47 -18.15 -21.94
N GLY A 170 8.20 -18.21 -20.83
CA GLY A 170 9.22 -17.22 -20.48
C GLY A 170 9.80 -17.44 -19.08
N VAL A 171 10.89 -16.74 -18.79
CA VAL A 171 11.57 -16.77 -17.49
C VAL A 171 11.71 -15.35 -16.96
N ARG A 172 11.31 -15.12 -15.70
CA ARG A 172 11.44 -13.83 -15.02
C ARG A 172 11.53 -14.02 -13.51
N ASP A 173 12.41 -13.26 -12.86
CA ASP A 173 12.60 -13.24 -11.41
C ASP A 173 12.82 -14.63 -10.78
N GLY A 174 13.56 -15.50 -11.47
CA GLY A 174 13.86 -16.86 -11.00
C GLY A 174 12.71 -17.87 -11.13
N LEU A 175 11.60 -17.47 -11.75
CA LEU A 175 10.46 -18.32 -12.05
C LEU A 175 10.35 -18.60 -13.54
N VAL A 176 9.99 -19.83 -13.88
CA VAL A 176 9.66 -20.28 -15.23
C VAL A 176 8.14 -20.27 -15.37
N TYR A 177 7.66 -19.62 -16.42
CA TYR A 177 6.26 -19.59 -16.83
C TYR A 177 6.10 -20.60 -17.96
N ALA A 178 5.32 -21.63 -17.74
CA ALA A 178 5.20 -22.75 -18.67
C ALA A 178 3.75 -23.01 -19.05
N ILE A 179 3.49 -23.12 -20.36
CA ILE A 179 2.21 -23.57 -20.87
C ILE A 179 2.14 -25.09 -20.71
N HIS A 180 1.17 -25.56 -19.94
CA HIS A 180 0.95 -26.98 -19.70
C HIS A 180 -0.27 -27.46 -20.48
N LYS A 181 -0.06 -28.47 -21.32
CA LYS A 181 -1.12 -29.19 -22.02
C LYS A 181 -1.56 -30.40 -21.18
N PRO A 182 -2.85 -30.62 -20.93
CA PRO A 182 -3.34 -31.79 -20.23
C PRO A 182 -2.87 -33.08 -20.91
N GLY A 183 -2.47 -34.07 -20.11
CA GLY A 183 -2.03 -35.38 -20.61
C GLY A 183 -3.15 -36.22 -21.23
N GLU A 184 -4.41 -35.92 -20.90
CA GLU A 184 -5.61 -36.58 -21.44
C GLU A 184 -6.62 -35.56 -21.95
N HIS A 185 -7.39 -35.95 -22.98
CA HIS A 185 -8.49 -35.14 -23.47
C HIS A 185 -9.59 -35.03 -22.41
N PRO A 186 -10.08 -33.83 -22.05
CA PRO A 186 -11.05 -33.67 -20.95
C PRO A 186 -12.38 -34.41 -21.19
N TYR A 187 -12.68 -34.73 -22.45
CA TYR A 187 -13.86 -35.49 -22.87
C TYR A 187 -13.53 -36.88 -23.44
N ALA A 188 -12.40 -37.50 -23.06
CA ALA A 188 -11.99 -38.81 -23.57
C ALA A 188 -13.07 -39.90 -23.39
N GLY A 189 -13.85 -39.85 -22.31
CA GLY A 189 -14.97 -40.76 -22.06
C GLY A 189 -16.22 -40.53 -22.92
N GLN A 190 -16.25 -39.45 -23.71
CA GLN A 190 -17.36 -39.10 -24.62
C GLN A 190 -16.76 -38.62 -25.95
N ALA A 191 -16.04 -39.52 -26.63
CA ALA A 191 -15.24 -39.22 -27.82
C ALA A 191 -16.04 -38.88 -29.10
N GLU A 192 -17.35 -38.71 -28.98
CA GLU A 192 -18.25 -38.38 -30.09
C GLU A 192 -18.96 -37.06 -29.79
N GLY A 193 -18.92 -36.11 -30.73
CA GLY A 193 -19.67 -34.86 -30.65
C GLY A 193 -18.88 -33.61 -31.01
N GLU A 194 -19.62 -32.51 -31.17
CA GLU A 194 -19.07 -31.21 -31.58
C GLU A 194 -18.06 -30.65 -30.57
N ASP A 195 -18.34 -30.79 -29.27
CA ASP A 195 -17.47 -30.32 -28.19
C ASP A 195 -16.15 -31.11 -28.13
N TYR A 196 -16.18 -32.44 -28.36
CA TYR A 196 -14.97 -33.24 -28.44
C TYR A 196 -14.08 -32.80 -29.60
N ALA A 197 -14.65 -32.69 -30.81
CA ALA A 197 -13.91 -32.27 -31.99
C ALA A 197 -13.35 -30.83 -31.86
N ALA A 198 -14.09 -29.93 -31.21
CA ALA A 198 -13.64 -28.57 -30.94
C ALA A 198 -12.40 -28.56 -30.03
N VAL A 199 -12.45 -29.27 -28.89
CA VAL A 199 -11.31 -29.37 -27.97
C VAL A 199 -10.13 -30.08 -28.62
N GLU A 200 -10.36 -31.13 -29.41
CA GLU A 200 -9.30 -31.81 -30.15
C GLU A 200 -8.57 -30.86 -31.11
N SER A 201 -9.32 -30.02 -31.85
CA SER A 201 -8.73 -28.99 -32.72
C SER A 201 -7.93 -27.96 -31.92
N MET A 202 -8.50 -27.43 -30.84
CA MET A 202 -7.82 -26.46 -29.98
C MET A 202 -6.53 -27.03 -29.39
N LEU A 203 -6.54 -28.29 -28.91
CA LEU A 203 -5.36 -28.97 -28.36
C LEU A 203 -4.28 -29.27 -29.39
N ARG A 204 -4.63 -29.43 -30.68
CA ARG A 204 -3.66 -29.55 -31.78
C ARG A 204 -2.99 -28.21 -32.09
N GLU A 205 -3.77 -27.15 -32.07
CA GLU A 205 -3.33 -25.79 -32.41
C GLU A 205 -2.74 -25.02 -31.22
N LEU A 206 -2.85 -25.56 -30.01
CA LEU A 206 -2.51 -24.89 -28.75
C LEU A 206 -1.09 -24.29 -28.78
N ARG A 207 -0.08 -25.08 -29.19
CA ARG A 207 1.32 -24.65 -29.20
C ARG A 207 1.60 -23.48 -30.13
N THR A 208 0.85 -23.33 -31.22
CA THR A 208 1.05 -22.27 -32.22
C THR A 208 0.11 -21.09 -32.01
N SER A 209 -0.96 -21.28 -31.25
CA SER A 209 -2.06 -20.30 -31.12
C SER A 209 -2.06 -19.58 -29.77
N VAL A 210 -1.44 -20.15 -28.74
CA VAL A 210 -1.25 -19.47 -27.46
C VAL A 210 -0.03 -18.56 -27.57
N THR A 211 -0.23 -17.28 -27.23
CA THR A 211 0.83 -16.28 -27.14
C THR A 211 1.01 -15.89 -25.67
N PHE A 212 2.27 -15.64 -25.30
CA PHE A 212 2.62 -15.12 -23.98
C PHE A 212 3.43 -13.85 -24.18
N GLN A 213 3.03 -12.78 -23.49
CA GLN A 213 3.71 -11.50 -23.56
C GLN A 213 3.89 -10.95 -22.15
N TRP A 214 5.12 -10.55 -21.82
CA TRP A 214 5.35 -9.73 -20.65
C TRP A 214 4.61 -8.41 -20.82
N SER A 215 3.89 -8.00 -19.80
CA SER A 215 3.43 -6.62 -19.76
C SER A 215 4.66 -5.78 -19.45
N ASP A 216 5.11 -4.97 -20.40
CA ASP A 216 6.06 -3.91 -20.10
C ASP A 216 5.37 -2.98 -19.10
N GLU A 217 5.92 -2.85 -17.89
CA GLU A 217 5.42 -1.98 -16.81
C GLU A 217 5.28 -0.49 -17.24
N ARG A 218 5.67 -0.14 -18.47
CA ARG A 218 5.52 1.19 -19.07
C ARG A 218 4.35 1.37 -20.03
N ALA A 219 3.71 0.31 -20.54
CA ALA A 219 2.88 0.45 -21.74
C ALA A 219 1.36 0.44 -21.50
N GLU A 220 0.80 -0.34 -20.59
CA GLU A 220 -0.68 -0.47 -20.55
C GLU A 220 -1.25 -0.55 -19.14
N GLY A 221 -1.71 0.61 -18.68
CA GLY A 221 -2.33 0.83 -17.39
C GLY A 221 -3.46 -0.14 -17.08
N ARG A 222 -3.36 -0.78 -15.92
CA ARG A 222 -4.56 -0.99 -15.10
C ARG A 222 -5.04 0.37 -14.64
N GLN A 223 -6.06 0.87 -15.29
CA GLN A 223 -6.86 1.93 -14.70
C GLN A 223 -7.85 1.27 -13.73
N GLN A 224 -7.38 0.91 -12.52
CA GLN A 224 -8.20 1.27 -11.39
C GLN A 224 -8.17 2.79 -11.42
N SER A 225 -9.28 3.42 -11.81
CA SER A 225 -9.35 4.88 -11.90
C SER A 225 -9.19 5.43 -10.50
N ARG A 226 -7.93 5.67 -10.10
CA ARG A 226 -7.60 6.47 -8.93
C ARG A 226 -8.32 7.79 -9.08
N ILE A 227 -8.90 8.29 -7.99
CA ILE A 227 -9.54 9.61 -8.01
C ILE A 227 -8.48 10.59 -8.53
N PRO A 228 -8.74 11.37 -9.59
CA PRO A 228 -7.73 12.26 -10.15
C PRO A 228 -7.53 13.44 -9.21
N LEU A 229 -6.52 13.35 -8.35
CA LEU A 229 -6.18 14.38 -7.39
C LEU A 229 -5.27 15.41 -8.08
N THR A 230 -5.71 16.66 -8.11
CA THR A 230 -5.02 17.75 -8.80
C THR A 230 -3.99 18.45 -7.94
N ASP A 231 -4.12 18.35 -6.61
CA ASP A 231 -3.21 18.93 -5.63
C ASP A 231 -2.69 17.85 -4.66
N PRO A 232 -1.41 17.87 -4.27
CA PRO A 232 -0.83 16.91 -3.33
C PRO A 232 -1.55 16.87 -1.97
N THR A 233 -2.12 17.98 -1.51
CA THR A 233 -2.89 18.01 -0.26
C THR A 233 -4.14 17.15 -0.33
N GLN A 234 -4.75 17.02 -1.51
CA GLN A 234 -5.93 16.19 -1.69
C GLN A 234 -5.62 14.70 -1.47
N ALA A 235 -4.39 14.26 -1.78
CA ALA A 235 -3.94 12.89 -1.51
C ALA A 235 -3.80 12.64 -0.01
N ALA A 236 -3.25 13.61 0.72
CA ALA A 236 -3.20 13.57 2.18
C ALA A 236 -4.60 13.57 2.79
N ASP A 237 -5.48 14.48 2.35
CA ASP A 237 -6.85 14.60 2.85
C ASP A 237 -7.63 13.32 2.63
N LEU A 238 -7.55 12.71 1.45
CA LEU A 238 -8.26 11.47 1.13
C LEU A 238 -7.77 10.29 2.00
N TYR A 239 -6.46 10.19 2.23
CA TYR A 239 -5.89 9.19 3.12
C TYR A 239 -6.39 9.37 4.57
N VAL A 240 -6.28 10.58 5.11
CA VAL A 240 -6.70 10.88 6.50
C VAL A 240 -8.22 10.75 6.67
N LEU A 241 -8.99 11.12 5.66
CA LEU A 241 -10.44 10.93 5.63
C LEU A 241 -10.80 9.43 5.72
N GLY A 242 -10.05 8.58 5.02
CA GLY A 242 -10.19 7.12 5.14
C GLY A 242 -9.94 6.61 6.55
N LEU A 243 -8.89 7.09 7.24
CA LEU A 243 -8.64 6.78 8.66
C LEU A 243 -9.78 7.24 9.57
N LYS A 244 -10.26 8.48 9.38
CA LYS A 244 -11.34 9.06 10.21
C LYS A 244 -12.67 8.31 10.04
N HIS A 245 -12.98 7.88 8.81
CA HIS A 245 -14.20 7.13 8.49
C HIS A 245 -14.05 5.61 8.57
N ARG A 246 -12.88 5.14 9.01
CA ARG A 246 -12.57 3.72 9.19
C ARG A 246 -12.75 2.88 7.92
N ASN A 247 -12.27 3.43 6.80
CA ASN A 247 -12.52 2.92 5.47
C ASN A 247 -11.20 2.66 4.72
N ALA A 248 -10.83 1.37 4.62
CA ALA A 248 -9.66 0.94 3.89
C ALA A 248 -9.71 1.26 2.39
N ALA A 249 -10.87 1.15 1.75
CA ALA A 249 -11.01 1.42 0.32
C ALA A 249 -10.75 2.90 -0.01
N MET A 250 -11.20 3.82 0.86
CA MET A 250 -10.87 5.25 0.73
C MET A 250 -9.37 5.50 0.84
N GLN A 251 -8.69 4.88 1.80
CA GLN A 251 -7.24 5.01 1.90
C GLN A 251 -6.53 4.44 0.67
N LEU A 252 -6.91 3.25 0.20
CA LEU A 252 -6.32 2.65 -1.02
C LEU A 252 -6.50 3.56 -2.24
N SER A 253 -7.64 4.26 -2.34
CA SER A 253 -7.88 5.21 -3.45
C SER A 253 -6.96 6.44 -3.44
N ALA A 254 -6.28 6.72 -2.32
CA ALA A 254 -5.27 7.77 -2.23
C ALA A 254 -3.87 7.30 -2.61
N PHE A 255 -3.64 6.00 -2.79
CA PHE A 255 -2.29 5.41 -2.88
C PHE A 255 -1.80 5.25 -4.32
N THR A 256 -0.48 5.20 -4.49
CA THR A 256 0.15 4.67 -5.71
C THR A 256 -0.09 3.16 -5.81
N ASP A 257 -0.03 2.60 -7.01
CA ASP A 257 -0.18 1.14 -7.23
C ASP A 257 0.87 0.33 -6.45
N SER A 258 2.04 0.91 -6.23
CA SER A 258 3.09 0.32 -5.39
C SER A 258 2.65 0.24 -3.93
N LEU A 259 2.20 1.35 -3.35
CA LEU A 259 1.76 1.39 -1.96
C LEU A 259 0.49 0.57 -1.73
N GLN A 260 -0.44 0.54 -2.69
CA GLN A 260 -1.63 -0.33 -2.61
C GLN A 260 -1.26 -1.80 -2.46
N ARG A 261 -0.29 -2.30 -3.23
CA ARG A 261 0.16 -3.70 -3.14
C ARG A 261 0.70 -4.05 -1.76
N THR A 262 1.42 -3.12 -1.13
CA THR A 262 1.98 -3.32 0.22
C THR A 262 0.92 -3.19 1.31
N MET A 263 -0.04 -2.27 1.17
CA MET A 263 -1.02 -1.97 2.22
C MET A 263 -2.26 -2.85 2.16
N LYS A 264 -2.67 -3.34 0.98
CA LYS A 264 -3.89 -4.13 0.82
C LYS A 264 -3.91 -5.39 1.72
N PRO A 265 -2.86 -6.23 1.79
CA PRO A 265 -2.86 -7.39 2.68
C PRO A 265 -3.03 -7.00 4.17
N ARG A 266 -2.47 -5.86 4.57
CA ARG A 266 -2.59 -5.33 5.93
C ARG A 266 -4.02 -4.86 6.22
N PHE A 267 -4.66 -4.23 5.24
CA PHE A 267 -6.07 -3.82 5.35
C PHE A 267 -7.03 -5.00 5.31
N ASP A 268 -6.73 -6.04 4.53
CA ASP A 268 -7.50 -7.28 4.50
C ASP A 268 -7.43 -7.97 5.88
N ALA A 269 -6.26 -7.99 6.54
CA ALA A 269 -6.12 -8.47 7.92
C ALA A 269 -6.93 -7.65 8.94
N LEU A 270 -7.23 -6.39 8.64
CA LEU A 270 -8.10 -5.52 9.44
C LEU A 270 -9.58 -5.62 9.02
N ASN A 271 -9.94 -6.55 8.12
CA ASN A 271 -11.26 -6.70 7.50
C ASN A 271 -11.76 -5.41 6.84
N GLY A 272 -10.86 -4.59 6.30
CA GLY A 272 -11.18 -3.31 5.66
C GLY A 272 -11.56 -2.18 6.63
N VAL A 273 -11.59 -2.44 7.95
CA VAL A 273 -11.93 -1.46 8.98
C VAL A 273 -10.66 -0.89 9.62
N THR A 274 -10.22 0.25 9.11
CA THR A 274 -9.01 0.96 9.55
C THR A 274 -9.34 2.07 10.55
N GLY A 275 -8.34 2.69 11.20
CA GLY A 275 -8.55 3.76 12.17
C GLY A 275 -9.13 3.31 13.53
N GLY A 276 -8.68 3.98 14.60
CA GLY A 276 -9.08 3.68 15.97
C GLY A 276 -10.47 4.21 16.35
N SER A 277 -11.12 3.54 17.31
CA SER A 277 -12.28 4.09 18.03
C SER A 277 -11.90 4.95 19.22
N SER A 278 -10.66 4.81 19.71
CA SER A 278 -10.02 5.62 20.74
C SER A 278 -8.52 5.28 20.73
N PRO A 279 -7.62 6.24 20.49
CA PRO A 279 -7.92 7.56 19.94
C PRO A 279 -8.58 7.50 18.56
N TRP A 280 -9.52 8.41 18.30
CA TRP A 280 -10.04 8.69 16.96
C TRP A 280 -9.49 10.01 16.44
N ILE A 281 -9.48 10.18 15.12
CA ILE A 281 -9.07 11.44 14.48
C ILE A 281 -10.21 12.45 14.58
N ALA A 282 -10.04 13.48 15.40
CA ALA A 282 -10.98 14.59 15.52
C ALA A 282 -10.84 15.55 14.34
N ASP A 283 -9.61 15.95 14.03
CA ASP A 283 -9.28 16.92 12.98
C ASP A 283 -7.85 16.70 12.44
N TRP A 284 -7.48 17.35 11.34
CA TRP A 284 -6.12 17.33 10.82
C TRP A 284 -5.71 18.63 10.15
N GLU A 285 -4.41 18.92 10.18
CA GLU A 285 -3.81 20.07 9.50
C GLU A 285 -2.54 19.66 8.75
N ILE A 286 -2.34 20.19 7.54
CA ILE A 286 -1.08 20.06 6.82
C ILE A 286 -0.14 21.15 7.33
N VAL A 287 0.81 20.76 8.16
CA VAL A 287 1.73 21.65 8.89
C VAL A 287 2.85 22.14 7.98
N LYS A 288 3.35 21.28 7.09
CA LYS A 288 4.46 21.60 6.19
C LYS A 288 4.29 20.92 4.84
N ARG A 289 4.71 21.64 3.81
CA ARG A 289 4.75 21.26 2.40
C ARG A 289 6.19 21.41 1.91
N THR A 290 6.80 20.32 1.45
CA THR A 290 8.19 20.33 0.98
C THR A 290 8.24 19.76 -0.45
N PRO A 291 8.18 20.61 -1.49
CA PRO A 291 8.27 20.16 -2.88
C PRO A 291 9.63 19.50 -3.16
N ILE A 292 9.61 18.37 -3.87
CA ILE A 292 10.79 17.62 -4.30
C ILE A 292 10.71 17.53 -5.83
N GLY A 293 11.29 18.51 -6.52
CA GLY A 293 11.14 18.65 -7.97
C GLY A 293 9.71 19.01 -8.39
N ALA A 294 9.32 18.60 -9.60
CA ALA A 294 8.05 19.02 -10.23
C ALA A 294 6.88 18.03 -10.02
N ALA A 295 7.17 16.81 -9.58
CA ALA A 295 6.21 15.70 -9.52
C ALA A 295 6.21 14.98 -8.17
N GLU A 296 6.95 15.45 -7.17
CA GLU A 296 6.96 14.84 -5.84
C GLU A 296 6.86 15.94 -4.78
N GLU A 297 6.24 15.62 -3.66
CA GLU A 297 6.15 16.50 -2.50
C GLU A 297 6.13 15.67 -1.22
N GLU A 298 6.74 16.18 -0.16
CA GLU A 298 6.60 15.63 1.19
C GLU A 298 5.70 16.53 2.03
N LEU A 299 4.68 15.93 2.64
CA LEU A 299 3.68 16.60 3.46
C LEU A 299 3.83 16.15 4.92
N LEU A 300 4.00 17.12 5.83
CA LEU A 300 3.87 16.88 7.26
C LEU A 300 2.43 17.17 7.67
N VAL A 301 1.71 16.14 8.08
CA VAL A 301 0.30 16.23 8.48
C VAL A 301 0.18 15.96 9.96
N LYS A 302 -0.46 16.84 10.70
CA LYS A 302 -0.73 16.64 12.13
C LYS A 302 -2.18 16.26 12.33
N LEU A 303 -2.39 15.10 12.93
CA LEU A 303 -3.69 14.56 13.28
C LEU A 303 -4.01 14.95 14.72
N SER A 304 -5.06 15.74 14.92
CA SER A 304 -5.64 15.96 16.24
C SER A 304 -6.47 14.73 16.63
N THR A 305 -6.08 14.07 17.71
CA THR A 305 -6.73 12.87 18.21
C THR A 305 -7.59 13.17 19.45
N ALA A 306 -8.58 12.33 19.72
CA ALA A 306 -9.41 12.42 20.91
C ALA A 306 -9.83 11.05 21.42
N THR A 307 -10.11 10.99 22.72
CA THR A 307 -10.74 9.86 23.40
C THR A 307 -12.06 10.30 24.03
N SER A 308 -12.81 9.35 24.61
CA SER A 308 -14.04 9.66 25.35
C SER A 308 -13.85 10.65 26.51
N SER A 309 -12.61 10.83 26.97
CA SER A 309 -12.25 11.71 28.07
C SER A 309 -11.78 13.10 27.63
N GLY A 310 -11.72 13.38 26.32
CA GLY A 310 -11.27 14.65 25.76
C GLY A 310 -10.16 14.51 24.71
N PRO A 311 -9.49 15.61 24.35
CA PRO A 311 -8.37 15.60 23.42
C PRO A 311 -7.26 14.63 23.86
N ASP A 312 -6.65 13.97 22.88
CA ASP A 312 -5.51 13.08 23.07
C ASP A 312 -4.25 13.64 22.39
N VAL A 313 -3.11 12.99 22.60
CA VAL A 313 -1.83 13.39 22.02
C VAL A 313 -1.90 13.30 20.48
N PRO A 314 -1.71 14.42 19.76
CA PRO A 314 -1.70 14.42 18.30
C PRO A 314 -0.65 13.46 17.72
N VAL A 315 -0.93 12.95 16.52
CA VAL A 315 0.00 12.11 15.73
C VAL A 315 0.51 12.92 14.55
N GLN A 316 1.82 12.87 14.27
CA GLN A 316 2.39 13.44 13.06
C GLN A 316 2.61 12.36 12.01
N LEU A 317 2.11 12.62 10.82
CA LEU A 317 2.35 11.81 9.63
C LEU A 317 3.29 12.53 8.68
N THR A 318 4.23 11.80 8.13
CA THR A 318 4.98 12.25 6.95
C THR A 318 4.50 11.45 5.74
N LEU A 319 3.96 12.15 4.75
CA LEU A 319 3.47 11.57 3.51
C LEU A 319 4.38 11.98 2.37
N LYS A 320 5.01 11.01 1.69
CA LYS A 320 5.58 11.26 0.37
C LYS A 320 4.47 11.08 -0.64
N VAL A 321 4.18 12.13 -1.40
CA VAL A 321 3.20 12.10 -2.48
C VAL A 321 3.90 12.31 -3.82
N VAL A 322 3.41 11.62 -4.85
CA VAL A 322 3.95 11.66 -6.20
C VAL A 322 2.83 11.95 -7.20
N LYS A 323 3.18 12.61 -8.29
CA LYS A 323 2.28 12.95 -9.39
C LYS A 323 2.60 12.08 -10.59
N ASP A 324 1.61 11.33 -11.05
CA ASP A 324 1.68 10.54 -12.27
C ASP A 324 0.56 10.94 -13.26
N ALA A 325 0.37 10.15 -14.32
CA ALA A 325 -0.65 10.38 -15.34
C ALA A 325 -2.10 10.41 -14.78
N ASN A 326 -2.34 9.83 -13.61
CA ASN A 326 -3.63 9.76 -12.92
C ASN A 326 -3.75 10.80 -11.78
N GLY A 327 -2.84 11.79 -11.70
CA GLY A 327 -2.85 12.84 -10.67
C GLY A 327 -1.89 12.58 -9.51
N TRP A 328 -2.14 13.18 -8.36
CA TRP A 328 -1.35 12.98 -7.14
C TRP A 328 -1.81 11.74 -6.37
N ALA A 329 -0.86 11.08 -5.71
CA ALA A 329 -1.12 9.97 -4.79
C ALA A 329 -0.06 9.88 -3.70
N VAL A 330 -0.43 9.24 -2.59
CA VAL A 330 0.48 8.87 -1.52
C VAL A 330 1.29 7.65 -1.95
N ASP A 331 2.61 7.81 -1.95
CA ASP A 331 3.57 6.77 -2.30
C ASP A 331 4.20 6.14 -1.04
N ARG A 332 4.32 6.92 0.04
CA ARG A 332 4.85 6.45 1.32
C ARG A 332 4.19 7.17 2.48
N ILE A 333 3.95 6.43 3.55
CA ILE A 333 3.37 6.93 4.79
C ILE A 333 4.29 6.56 5.95
N THR A 334 4.48 7.51 6.86
CA THR A 334 5.21 7.31 8.10
C THR A 334 4.44 8.02 9.21
N ALA A 335 4.52 7.50 10.42
CA ALA A 335 3.93 8.11 11.60
C ALA A 335 5.01 8.24 12.68
N ASP A 336 4.98 9.32 13.44
CA ASP A 336 5.91 9.56 14.56
C ASP A 336 5.67 8.62 15.75
N ARG A 337 4.54 7.91 15.76
CA ARG A 337 4.16 6.89 16.74
C ARG A 337 3.09 5.95 16.18
N GLU A 338 2.73 4.95 16.99
CA GLU A 338 1.62 4.07 16.71
C GLU A 338 0.35 4.84 16.33
N LEU A 339 -0.22 4.45 15.19
CA LEU A 339 -1.53 4.91 14.75
C LEU A 339 -2.48 3.70 14.72
N PRO A 340 -3.40 3.58 15.69
CA PRO A 340 -4.21 2.38 15.86
C PRO A 340 -5.00 2.00 14.61
N ARG A 341 -4.92 0.72 14.24
CA ARG A 341 -5.61 0.13 13.08
C ARG A 341 -5.32 0.86 11.75
N SER A 342 -4.16 1.49 11.62
CA SER A 342 -3.76 2.18 10.37
C SER A 342 -3.18 1.23 9.32
N GLY A 343 -2.85 -0.01 9.69
CA GLY A 343 -2.07 -0.92 8.85
C GLY A 343 -0.58 -0.54 8.77
N LEU A 344 -0.19 0.61 9.32
CA LEU A 344 1.19 0.92 9.62
C LEU A 344 1.56 0.11 10.87
N SER A 345 2.71 -0.53 10.88
CA SER A 345 3.26 -1.11 12.10
C SER A 345 4.04 -0.04 12.85
N ASP A 346 3.93 -0.06 14.18
CA ASP A 346 4.52 0.92 15.12
C ASP A 346 6.05 0.91 15.14
N SER A 347 6.58 -0.11 14.48
CA SER A 347 7.96 -0.44 14.28
C SER A 347 7.87 -1.64 13.33
N GLU A 348 8.06 -1.43 12.02
CA GLU A 348 8.70 -2.55 11.33
C GLU A 348 10.06 -2.67 12.00
N ALA A 349 10.37 -3.85 12.55
CA ALA A 349 11.76 -4.18 12.83
C ALA A 349 12.55 -3.73 11.60
N ALA A 350 13.54 -2.86 11.82
CA ALA A 350 14.21 -2.18 10.73
C ALA A 350 14.55 -3.20 9.63
N PRO A 351 14.10 -2.99 8.38
CA PRO A 351 14.29 -3.96 7.32
C PRO A 351 15.77 -4.29 7.23
N SER A 352 16.15 -5.54 7.04
CA SER A 352 17.56 -5.89 7.00
C SER A 352 18.28 -5.07 5.92
N LEU A 353 19.33 -4.35 6.31
CA LEU A 353 20.23 -3.72 5.36
C LEU A 353 21.15 -4.82 4.82
N SER A 354 21.20 -5.04 3.50
CA SER A 354 22.17 -5.98 2.92
C SER A 354 23.56 -5.34 2.83
N ALA A 355 24.61 -6.17 2.70
CA ALA A 355 25.98 -5.66 2.49
C ALA A 355 26.09 -4.82 1.21
N GLU A 356 25.42 -5.23 0.14
CA GLU A 356 25.38 -4.52 -1.14
C GLU A 356 24.65 -3.17 -1.01
N ALA A 357 23.55 -3.12 -0.26
CA ALA A 357 22.83 -1.90 0.01
C ALA A 357 23.65 -0.93 0.89
N ALA A 358 24.37 -1.45 1.89
CA ALA A 358 25.30 -0.67 2.71
C ALA A 358 26.44 -0.05 1.87
N VAL A 359 27.01 -0.81 0.92
CA VAL A 359 28.02 -0.32 -0.03
C VAL A 359 27.47 0.80 -0.91
N ARG A 360 26.26 0.64 -1.45
CA ARG A 360 25.63 1.69 -2.27
C ARG A 360 25.39 2.98 -1.47
N LEU A 361 24.88 2.87 -0.25
CA LEU A 361 24.67 4.02 0.63
C LEU A 361 25.98 4.73 0.97
N ALA A 362 27.03 3.98 1.30
CA ALA A 362 28.35 4.56 1.60
C ALA A 362 28.98 5.24 0.37
N ALA A 363 28.80 4.67 -0.83
CA ALA A 363 29.26 5.28 -2.08
C ALA A 363 28.50 6.57 -2.41
N ASP A 364 27.18 6.60 -2.25
CA ASP A 364 26.36 7.80 -2.47
C ASP A 364 26.74 8.90 -1.45
N ALA A 365 26.91 8.53 -0.18
CA ALA A 365 27.41 9.42 0.85
C ALA A 365 28.77 10.05 0.51
N ALA A 366 29.74 9.24 0.08
CA ALA A 366 31.04 9.74 -0.36
C ALA A 366 30.90 10.73 -1.54
N ALA A 367 30.08 10.38 -2.54
CA ALA A 367 29.84 11.24 -3.69
C ALA A 367 29.21 12.58 -3.28
N ARG A 368 28.23 12.57 -2.37
CA ARG A 368 27.57 13.78 -1.85
C ARG A 368 28.50 14.65 -1.03
N TYR A 369 29.36 14.05 -0.20
CA TYR A 369 30.41 14.79 0.50
C TYR A 369 31.31 15.53 -0.50
N TRP A 370 31.77 14.83 -1.55
CA TRP A 370 32.62 15.43 -2.57
C TRP A 370 31.89 16.49 -3.38
N HIS A 371 30.61 16.31 -3.71
CA HIS A 371 29.79 17.30 -4.37
C HIS A 371 29.65 18.59 -3.55
N VAL A 372 29.43 18.47 -2.24
CA VAL A 372 29.46 19.64 -1.34
C VAL A 372 30.86 20.27 -1.34
N ASN A 373 31.92 19.47 -1.19
CA ASN A 373 33.28 19.98 -1.11
C ASN A 373 33.77 20.63 -2.43
N THR A 374 33.29 20.17 -3.58
CA THR A 374 33.57 20.78 -4.89
C THR A 374 32.68 21.97 -5.20
N GLY A 375 31.67 22.23 -4.36
CA GLY A 375 30.86 23.45 -4.39
C GLY A 375 29.55 23.31 -5.15
N GLY A 376 29.07 22.10 -5.44
CA GLY A 376 27.80 21.86 -6.11
C GLY A 376 27.82 22.09 -7.63
N THR A 377 26.63 22.19 -8.23
CA THR A 377 26.42 22.41 -9.67
C THR A 377 25.58 23.66 -9.94
N GLY A 378 25.75 24.29 -11.10
CA GLY A 378 24.96 25.47 -11.49
C GLY A 378 25.67 26.37 -12.49
N SER A 379 24.94 27.35 -13.01
CA SER A 379 25.45 28.30 -14.00
C SER A 379 25.99 29.56 -13.33
N GLY A 380 27.30 29.76 -13.42
CA GLY A 380 27.95 30.95 -12.88
C GLY A 380 29.45 30.76 -12.79
N ALA A 381 30.23 31.79 -13.14
CA ALA A 381 31.66 31.76 -12.89
C ALA A 381 31.90 31.57 -11.39
N VAL A 382 32.82 30.66 -11.03
CA VAL A 382 33.36 30.55 -9.66
C VAL A 382 34.13 31.84 -9.39
N GLN A 383 33.41 32.89 -9.00
CA GLN A 383 34.01 34.17 -8.69
C GLN A 383 34.43 34.14 -7.23
N GLU A 384 35.73 34.28 -7.01
CA GLU A 384 36.31 34.33 -5.69
C GLU A 384 36.11 35.71 -5.06
N PHE A 385 35.85 35.74 -3.75
CA PHE A 385 35.69 36.98 -2.98
C PHE A 385 36.12 36.79 -1.53
N ALA A 386 36.42 37.91 -0.87
CA ALA A 386 36.65 37.98 0.56
C ALA A 386 35.34 38.19 1.32
N ILE A 387 35.20 37.54 2.47
CA ILE A 387 34.11 37.77 3.42
C ILE A 387 34.68 38.46 4.66
N PRO A 388 34.35 39.74 4.90
CA PRO A 388 34.89 40.50 6.03
C PRO A 388 34.69 39.78 7.36
N GLY A 389 35.80 39.57 8.08
CA GLY A 389 35.80 38.89 9.38
C GLY A 389 35.71 37.36 9.34
N ILE A 390 35.68 36.74 8.14
CA ILE A 390 35.67 35.27 8.00
C ILE A 390 36.88 34.77 7.18
N GLY A 391 37.23 35.41 6.05
CA GLY A 391 38.46 35.11 5.30
C GLY A 391 38.46 35.62 3.86
N GLU A 392 39.58 35.44 3.16
CA GLU A 392 39.87 36.15 1.89
C GLU A 392 39.54 35.37 0.60
N HIS A 393 39.33 34.06 0.70
CA HIS A 393 39.33 33.15 -0.45
C HIS A 393 38.07 32.27 -0.50
N TYR A 394 36.90 32.85 -0.79
CA TYR A 394 35.61 32.16 -0.84
C TYR A 394 35.02 32.12 -2.24
N ARG A 395 34.21 31.10 -2.50
CA ARG A 395 33.36 30.97 -3.68
C ARG A 395 31.92 30.70 -3.26
N TRP A 396 30.98 31.11 -4.11
CA TRP A 396 29.58 30.72 -3.95
C TRP A 396 29.40 29.23 -4.21
N MET A 397 28.52 28.61 -3.42
CA MET A 397 28.01 27.28 -3.71
C MET A 397 27.07 27.34 -4.94
N GLY A 398 27.03 26.25 -5.70
CA GLY A 398 26.17 26.02 -6.86
C GLY A 398 24.69 26.17 -6.52
N GLU A 399 23.85 26.34 -7.54
CA GLU A 399 22.43 26.63 -7.40
C GLU A 399 21.68 25.55 -6.59
N ASP A 400 22.15 24.31 -6.67
CA ASP A 400 21.66 23.15 -5.92
C ASP A 400 22.01 23.20 -4.43
N LEU A 401 23.08 23.88 -4.02
CA LEU A 401 23.57 23.95 -2.64
C LEU A 401 23.66 25.39 -2.09
N ASN A 402 23.14 26.39 -2.82
CA ASN A 402 23.37 27.82 -2.53
C ASN A 402 22.71 28.37 -1.26
N THR A 403 22.09 27.53 -0.43
CA THR A 403 21.56 27.91 0.88
C THR A 403 21.83 26.79 1.88
N LYS A 404 21.91 27.12 3.17
CA LYS A 404 21.99 26.14 4.25
C LYS A 404 20.89 25.08 4.14
N ALA A 405 19.65 25.51 3.90
CA ALA A 405 18.51 24.60 3.83
C ALA A 405 18.67 23.55 2.71
N LYS A 406 19.13 23.97 1.53
CA LYS A 406 19.40 23.05 0.42
C LYS A 406 20.55 22.09 0.71
N LEU A 407 21.66 22.58 1.26
CA LEU A 407 22.79 21.72 1.63
C LEU A 407 22.40 20.69 2.69
N VAL A 408 21.68 21.12 3.73
CA VAL A 408 21.23 20.22 4.80
C VAL A 408 20.29 19.16 4.23
N ALA A 409 19.27 19.55 3.45
CA ALA A 409 18.35 18.60 2.82
C ALA A 409 19.10 17.60 1.92
N TYR A 410 20.07 18.08 1.13
CA TYR A 410 20.89 17.25 0.25
C TYR A 410 21.71 16.19 1.01
N LEU A 411 22.24 16.52 2.18
CA LEU A 411 22.99 15.55 3.00
C LEU A 411 22.05 14.62 3.80
N GLU A 412 20.91 15.11 4.28
CA GLU A 412 19.93 14.33 5.07
C GLU A 412 19.21 13.23 4.25
N GLU A 413 19.34 13.24 2.93
CA GLU A 413 18.93 12.12 2.08
C GLU A 413 19.70 10.82 2.38
N VAL A 414 20.94 10.91 2.86
CA VAL A 414 21.79 9.74 3.14
C VAL A 414 22.38 9.69 4.54
N TYR A 415 22.55 10.83 5.22
CA TYR A 415 23.05 10.92 6.60
C TYR A 415 21.91 11.21 7.58
N THR A 416 22.08 10.82 8.85
CA THR A 416 21.12 11.20 9.89
C THR A 416 21.16 12.72 10.14
N ALA A 417 20.01 13.32 10.46
CA ALA A 417 19.89 14.76 10.71
C ALA A 417 20.84 15.24 11.82
N GLU A 418 21.06 14.40 12.84
CA GLU A 418 22.01 14.70 13.91
C GLU A 418 23.44 14.88 13.38
N ARG A 419 23.89 14.00 12.49
CA ARG A 419 25.25 14.04 11.93
C ARG A 419 25.43 15.18 10.94
N VAL A 420 24.41 15.49 10.14
CA VAL A 420 24.42 16.67 9.26
C VAL A 420 24.48 17.97 10.07
N LYS A 421 23.70 18.05 11.16
CA LYS A 421 23.74 19.21 12.08
C LYS A 421 25.11 19.39 12.71
N GLN A 422 25.74 18.32 13.19
CA GLN A 422 27.10 18.35 13.75
C GLN A 422 28.11 18.84 12.70
N PHE A 423 28.07 18.26 11.50
CA PHE A 423 28.93 18.65 10.38
C PHE A 423 28.77 20.13 10.00
N TRP A 424 27.55 20.61 9.90
CA TRP A 424 27.26 22.02 9.63
C TRP A 424 27.92 22.94 10.67
N GLN A 425 27.71 22.64 11.96
CA GLN A 425 28.23 23.46 13.06
C GLN A 425 29.76 23.50 13.07
N GLU A 426 30.41 22.37 12.85
CA GLU A 426 31.87 22.28 12.77
C GLU A 426 32.41 23.05 11.56
N ARG A 427 31.80 22.90 10.39
CA ARG A 427 32.21 23.61 9.16
C ARG A 427 32.02 25.11 9.29
N GLN A 428 30.92 25.56 9.86
CA GLN A 428 30.69 26.97 10.14
C GLN A 428 31.72 27.52 11.13
N LYS A 429 31.99 26.80 12.22
CA LYS A 429 33.01 27.19 13.21
C LYS A 429 34.42 27.23 12.62
N ALA A 430 34.73 26.34 11.68
CA ALA A 430 36.00 26.28 10.98
C ALA A 430 36.14 27.31 9.84
N GLY A 431 35.12 28.14 9.58
CA GLY A 431 35.09 29.03 8.41
C GLY A 431 35.03 28.27 7.08
N SER A 432 34.68 26.99 7.08
CA SER A 432 34.48 26.22 5.84
C SER A 432 33.12 26.45 5.20
N PHE A 433 32.16 27.04 5.93
CA PHE A 433 30.90 27.54 5.40
C PHE A 433 30.61 28.94 5.92
N ALA A 434 30.18 29.82 5.02
CA ALA A 434 29.76 31.18 5.34
C ALA A 434 28.42 31.48 4.65
N GLU A 435 27.49 32.06 5.41
CA GLU A 435 26.23 32.57 4.87
C GLU A 435 26.33 34.09 4.72
N VAL A 436 26.16 34.60 3.50
CA VAL A 436 26.21 36.02 3.17
C VAL A 436 24.98 36.36 2.33
N ASP A 437 24.15 37.28 2.82
CA ASP A 437 22.90 37.71 2.18
C ASP A 437 21.98 36.54 1.77
N GLY A 438 21.92 35.51 2.62
CA GLY A 438 21.09 34.31 2.40
C GLY A 438 21.66 33.33 1.38
N ARG A 439 22.86 33.57 0.83
CA ARG A 439 23.58 32.66 -0.06
C ARG A 439 24.73 31.97 0.68
N LEU A 440 24.94 30.70 0.37
CA LEU A 440 26.01 29.89 0.95
C LEU A 440 27.30 30.00 0.13
N ALA A 441 28.41 30.20 0.83
CA ALA A 441 29.75 30.23 0.30
C ALA A 441 30.68 29.29 1.08
N GLN A 442 31.74 28.83 0.43
CA GLN A 442 32.81 28.05 1.04
C GLN A 442 34.18 28.49 0.53
N PRO A 443 35.27 28.22 1.27
CA PRO A 443 36.60 28.47 0.77
C PRO A 443 36.92 27.66 -0.50
N ASN A 444 37.86 28.16 -1.30
CA ASN A 444 38.50 27.33 -2.31
C ASN A 444 39.31 26.23 -1.60
N ALA A 445 39.00 24.97 -1.92
CA ALA A 445 39.67 23.82 -1.33
C ALA A 445 39.91 22.76 -2.39
N ASP A 446 41.19 22.45 -2.63
CA ASP A 446 41.59 21.30 -3.41
C ASP A 446 41.58 20.07 -2.51
N GLY A 447 40.74 19.11 -2.86
CA GLY A 447 40.64 17.84 -2.15
C GLY A 447 40.29 16.73 -3.14
N GLY A 448 40.79 15.53 -2.84
CA GLY A 448 40.40 14.31 -3.52
C GLY A 448 40.52 13.13 -2.57
N SER A 449 39.92 12.01 -2.97
CA SER A 449 40.05 10.74 -2.29
C SER A 449 40.50 9.68 -3.26
N LEU A 450 41.41 8.83 -2.82
CA LEU A 450 41.72 7.59 -3.53
C LEU A 450 40.73 6.46 -3.16
N LEU A 451 39.85 6.69 -2.18
CA LEU A 451 38.92 5.68 -1.67
C LEU A 451 37.78 5.46 -2.66
N VAL A 452 37.63 4.22 -3.14
CA VAL A 452 36.61 3.82 -4.09
C VAL A 452 35.49 3.07 -3.36
N TRP A 453 34.61 3.82 -2.70
CA TRP A 453 33.53 3.26 -1.88
C TRP A 453 32.56 2.36 -2.66
N ALA A 454 32.35 2.62 -3.96
CA ALA A 454 31.52 1.79 -4.82
C ALA A 454 32.07 0.36 -5.05
N GLU A 455 33.38 0.16 -4.84
CA GLU A 455 34.08 -1.13 -4.96
C GLU A 455 34.45 -1.74 -3.60
N ALA A 456 33.93 -1.15 -2.51
CA ALA A 456 34.17 -1.65 -1.18
C ALA A 456 33.48 -3.00 -0.95
N LYS A 457 34.09 -3.83 -0.09
CA LYS A 457 33.45 -5.02 0.47
C LYS A 457 32.96 -4.69 1.87
N ALA A 458 31.78 -5.18 2.23
CA ALA A 458 31.20 -4.93 3.55
C ALA A 458 30.87 -6.26 4.24
N VAL A 459 31.24 -6.38 5.51
CA VAL A 459 30.89 -7.51 6.37
C VAL A 459 30.08 -6.99 7.55
N LEU A 460 28.96 -7.64 7.85
CA LEU A 460 28.12 -7.27 8.98
C LEU A 460 28.91 -7.48 10.28
N GLY A 461 29.03 -6.42 11.08
CA GLY A 461 29.71 -6.44 12.37
C GLY A 461 28.73 -6.60 13.53
N LYS A 462 27.90 -5.58 13.74
CA LYS A 462 26.92 -5.53 14.84
C LYS A 462 25.54 -5.17 14.29
N ALA A 463 24.49 -5.81 14.79
CA ALA A 463 23.12 -5.46 14.49
C ALA A 463 22.30 -5.43 15.79
N GLU A 464 21.64 -4.31 16.04
CA GLU A 464 20.70 -4.08 17.14
C GLU A 464 19.44 -3.40 16.57
N ASP A 465 18.32 -3.39 17.29
CA ASP A 465 17.06 -2.84 16.79
C ASP A 465 17.24 -1.42 16.23
N GLY A 466 17.06 -1.28 14.91
CA GLY A 466 17.19 0.00 14.20
C GLY A 466 18.61 0.49 13.95
N THR A 467 19.66 -0.26 14.32
CA THR A 467 21.07 0.12 14.08
C THR A 467 21.90 -1.05 13.59
N VAL A 468 22.62 -0.87 12.47
CA VAL A 468 23.57 -1.86 11.96
C VAL A 468 24.94 -1.22 11.74
N VAL A 469 26.01 -1.97 12.00
CA VAL A 469 27.38 -1.56 11.76
C VAL A 469 28.01 -2.54 10.78
N TYR A 470 28.47 -2.02 9.65
CA TYR A 470 29.24 -2.77 8.68
C TYR A 470 30.72 -2.40 8.77
N ARG A 471 31.58 -3.42 8.71
CA ARG A 471 33.01 -3.25 8.50
C ARG A 471 33.29 -3.27 7.00
N PHE A 472 33.73 -2.13 6.49
CA PHE A 472 34.12 -1.92 5.11
C PHE A 472 35.60 -2.19 4.91
N ASP A 473 35.92 -2.77 3.76
CA ASP A 473 37.26 -2.90 3.19
C ASP A 473 37.26 -2.15 1.86
N VAL A 474 37.77 -0.91 1.87
CA VAL A 474 37.63 0.07 0.78
C VAL A 474 38.95 0.15 -0.02
N PRO A 475 38.93 -0.06 -1.35
CA PRO A 475 40.12 0.15 -2.19
C PRO A 475 40.61 1.60 -2.11
N ALA A 476 41.93 1.78 -2.06
CA ALA A 476 42.62 3.07 -2.05
C ALA A 476 43.89 3.00 -2.91
N GLY A 477 43.74 3.00 -4.24
CA GLY A 477 44.85 2.69 -5.13
C GLY A 477 45.32 1.25 -4.96
N GLU A 478 46.62 1.05 -4.66
CA GLU A 478 47.19 -0.29 -4.40
C GLU A 478 46.91 -0.79 -2.97
N GLU A 479 46.46 0.09 -2.07
CA GLU A 479 46.16 -0.23 -0.68
C GLU A 479 44.66 -0.43 -0.46
N ARG A 480 44.30 -0.94 0.72
CA ARG A 480 42.91 -1.01 1.17
C ARG A 480 42.78 -0.48 2.58
N LYS A 481 41.69 0.24 2.85
CA LYS A 481 41.41 0.85 4.15
C LYS A 481 40.19 0.20 4.79
N GLN A 482 40.33 -0.17 6.05
CA GLN A 482 39.20 -0.62 6.86
C GLN A 482 38.47 0.56 7.50
N ALA A 483 37.13 0.51 7.50
CA ALA A 483 36.28 1.48 8.15
C ALA A 483 35.03 0.81 8.71
N ASP A 484 34.69 1.09 9.97
CA ASP A 484 33.39 0.69 10.53
C ASP A 484 32.41 1.85 10.31
N VAL A 485 31.25 1.56 9.72
CA VAL A 485 30.22 2.56 9.41
C VAL A 485 28.91 2.13 10.05
N ALA A 486 28.38 2.98 10.93
CA ALA A 486 27.07 2.78 11.53
C ALA A 486 25.96 3.31 10.62
N PHE A 487 24.87 2.56 10.55
CA PHE A 487 23.63 2.93 9.89
C PHE A 487 22.50 2.87 10.92
N VAL A 488 21.60 3.85 10.88
CA VAL A 488 20.39 3.89 11.69
C VAL A 488 19.19 3.87 10.75
N TYR A 489 18.22 3.03 11.05
CA TYR A 489 16.94 3.03 10.36
C TYR A 489 16.06 4.11 10.97
N GLU A 490 15.74 5.11 10.16
CA GLU A 490 14.80 6.15 10.52
C GLU A 490 13.44 5.74 9.94
N PRO A 491 12.43 5.42 10.79
CA PRO A 491 11.13 4.97 10.33
C PRO A 491 10.57 5.91 9.28
N GLY A 492 10.37 5.36 8.08
CA GLY A 492 9.80 6.12 6.99
C GLY A 492 10.74 7.11 6.30
N LEU A 493 12.02 7.17 6.65
CA LEU A 493 13.08 7.78 5.85
C LEU A 493 14.00 6.72 5.25
N GLY A 494 14.09 5.56 5.89
CA GLY A 494 14.93 4.43 5.47
C GLY A 494 16.23 4.37 6.27
N TRP A 495 17.18 3.57 5.80
CA TRP A 495 18.52 3.53 6.38
C TRP A 495 19.28 4.83 6.10
N ARG A 496 19.91 5.39 7.13
CA ARG A 496 20.79 6.55 7.08
C ARG A 496 22.13 6.23 7.68
N ILE A 497 23.17 6.84 7.14
CA ILE A 497 24.51 6.76 7.70
C ILE A 497 24.54 7.60 8.97
N ASN A 498 24.91 6.96 10.08
CA ASN A 498 25.04 7.59 11.38
C ASN A 498 26.50 7.99 11.70
N GLU A 499 27.24 8.36 10.66
CA GLU A 499 28.59 8.89 10.71
C GLU A 499 28.57 10.34 10.20
N ARG A 500 29.60 11.11 10.56
CA ARG A 500 29.74 12.45 9.99
C ARG A 500 30.06 12.36 8.49
N PRO A 501 29.57 13.30 7.66
CA PRO A 501 29.85 13.32 6.22
C PRO A 501 31.34 13.22 5.85
N ASP A 502 32.22 13.88 6.59
CA ASP A 502 33.67 13.84 6.37
C ASP A 502 34.35 12.54 6.83
N ALA A 503 33.65 11.65 7.54
CA ALA A 503 34.16 10.33 7.89
C ALA A 503 34.10 9.36 6.69
N ILE A 504 33.21 9.63 5.74
CA ILE A 504 33.01 8.85 4.51
C ILE A 504 33.41 9.72 3.32
N ARG A 505 34.72 9.94 3.18
CA ARG A 505 35.30 10.74 2.10
C ARG A 505 36.38 9.98 1.37
#